data_AF-A0A9R0SMU9-F1
#
_entry.id   AF-A0A9R0SMU9-F1
#
_cell.length_a   1.000
_cell.length_b   1.000
_cell.length_c   1.000
_cell.angle_alpha   90.00
_cell.angle_beta   90.00
_cell.angle_gamma   90.00
#
_symmetry.space_group_name_H-M   'P 1'
#
loop_
_entity.id
_entity.type
_entity.pdbx_description
1 polymer ?
#
loop_
_entity_poly.entity_id
_entity_poly.type
_entity_poly.pdbx_seq_one_letter_code
_entity_poly.pdbx_strand_id
1 'polypeptide(L)'
;MEGCACIEQFRRTDELLIKYQYISDFFIALAYFSIPLELIYFAKKSASFPYRWVLLQFSAFIVLCGATHLINLWTFTKHTRTVDIVMTVTKVTTAVVSCATALTLIHIIPDLLGVKTRELFLKKADKLDRELSLMRSQEETGRHVRMLIHEIRSTLDRHTILKTTLVELGRTLGLQECAFWMPSRSGSSLELTHTMRHHIPTGSSVEINLPVVNQVFSTNRAIIVPHTSPFARIHPVQGRHLPPEVAAVRVPLLHLPNFHPELLAKSYAIMVLMLPSDSARKWLAHELELIEVVADQ
;
A
#
# COMPACT_ATOMS: atom_id res chain seq x y z
N MET A 1 -79.28 43.12 -14.83
CA MET A 1 -79.39 42.12 -13.74
C MET A 1 -78.07 41.34 -13.68
N GLU A 2 -77.01 41.91 -13.11
CA GLU A 2 -75.67 41.25 -13.02
C GLU A 2 -75.08 41.28 -11.60
N GLY A 3 -75.69 42.00 -10.66
CA GLY A 3 -75.21 42.09 -9.27
C GLY A 3 -75.49 40.86 -8.39
N CYS A 4 -76.37 39.94 -8.81
CA CYS A 4 -76.75 38.79 -7.99
C CYS A 4 -75.75 37.62 -8.09
N ALA A 5 -75.16 37.37 -9.27
CA ALA A 5 -74.27 36.23 -9.50
C ALA A 5 -72.94 36.34 -8.75
N CYS A 6 -72.36 37.53 -8.62
CA CYS A 6 -71.12 37.75 -7.88
C CYS A 6 -71.28 37.48 -6.37
N ILE A 7 -72.41 37.89 -5.79
CA ILE A 7 -72.70 37.71 -4.35
C ILE A 7 -72.94 36.22 -4.04
N GLU A 8 -73.62 35.51 -4.93
CA GLU A 8 -73.90 34.08 -4.78
C GLU A 8 -72.66 33.22 -4.97
N GLN A 9 -71.78 33.59 -5.93
CA GLN A 9 -70.49 32.93 -6.14
C GLN A 9 -69.52 33.16 -4.97
N PHE A 10 -69.48 34.38 -4.43
CA PHE A 10 -68.69 34.71 -3.24
C PHE A 10 -69.16 33.90 -2.02
N ARG A 11 -70.47 33.91 -1.74
CA ARG A 11 -71.07 33.12 -0.66
C ARG A 11 -70.82 31.61 -0.78
N ARG A 12 -70.90 31.05 -1.99
CA ARG A 12 -70.61 29.62 -2.24
C ARG A 12 -69.14 29.29 -2.03
N THR A 13 -68.23 30.21 -2.37
CA THR A 13 -66.79 30.02 -2.16
C THR A 13 -66.46 30.03 -0.67
N ASP A 14 -67.08 30.94 0.10
CA ASP A 14 -66.91 31.01 1.55
C ASP A 14 -67.40 29.73 2.27
N GLU A 15 -68.55 29.18 1.86
CA GLU A 15 -69.08 27.93 2.41
C GLU A 15 -68.16 26.73 2.11
N LEU A 16 -67.58 26.67 0.91
CA LEU A 16 -66.61 25.62 0.56
C LEU A 16 -65.32 25.75 1.37
N LEU A 17 -64.77 26.96 1.51
CA LEU A 17 -63.56 27.22 2.29
C LEU A 17 -63.74 26.80 3.76
N ILE A 18 -64.85 27.19 4.39
CA ILE A 18 -65.17 26.81 5.77
C ILE A 18 -65.27 25.30 5.91
N LYS A 19 -65.92 24.61 4.96
CA LYS A 19 -66.06 23.15 4.96
C LYS A 19 -64.70 22.44 4.84
N TYR A 20 -63.83 22.91 3.95
CA TYR A 20 -62.48 22.36 3.82
C TYR A 20 -61.64 22.61 5.07
N GLN A 21 -61.74 23.80 5.68
CA GLN A 21 -61.04 24.11 6.91
C GLN A 21 -61.52 23.21 8.06
N TYR A 22 -62.82 23.00 8.20
CA TYR A 22 -63.41 22.10 9.20
C TYR A 22 -62.91 20.66 9.04
N ILE A 23 -62.97 20.13 7.82
CA ILE A 23 -62.52 18.76 7.52
C ILE A 23 -61.02 18.62 7.79
N SER A 24 -60.23 19.63 7.38
CA SER A 24 -58.78 19.63 7.59
C SER A 24 -58.42 19.67 9.08
N ASP A 25 -59.02 20.58 9.86
CA ASP A 25 -58.78 20.70 11.29
C ASP A 25 -59.16 19.41 12.05
N PHE A 26 -60.22 18.72 11.63
CA PHE A 26 -60.59 17.42 12.19
C PHE A 26 -59.51 16.35 11.95
N PHE A 27 -59.05 16.17 10.71
CA PHE A 27 -58.03 15.17 10.40
C PHE A 27 -56.67 15.51 10.99
N ILE A 28 -56.29 16.81 11.05
CA ILE A 28 -55.07 17.26 11.70
C ILE A 28 -55.12 16.96 13.20
N ALA A 29 -56.23 17.28 13.87
CA ALA A 29 -56.41 16.97 15.28
C ALA A 29 -56.27 15.45 15.53
N LEU A 30 -56.95 14.63 14.73
CA LEU A 30 -56.87 13.16 14.85
C LEU A 30 -55.43 12.65 14.69
N ALA A 31 -54.71 13.12 13.67
CA ALA A 31 -53.31 12.75 13.45
C ALA A 31 -52.42 13.19 14.63
N TYR A 32 -52.63 14.40 15.15
CA TYR A 32 -51.85 14.95 16.25
C TYR A 32 -52.15 14.29 17.61
N PHE A 33 -53.28 13.59 17.77
CA PHE A 33 -53.50 12.70 18.91
C PHE A 33 -52.96 11.28 18.66
N SER A 34 -52.92 10.81 17.41
CA SER A 34 -52.42 9.47 17.05
C SER A 34 -50.89 9.36 17.14
N ILE A 35 -50.16 10.31 16.55
CA ILE A 35 -48.68 10.28 16.49
C ILE A 35 -48.04 10.19 17.90
N PRO A 36 -48.47 10.97 18.91
CA PRO A 36 -47.95 10.87 20.26
C PRO A 36 -48.17 9.50 20.92
N LEU A 37 -49.29 8.82 20.62
CA LEU A 37 -49.55 7.47 21.15
C LEU A 37 -48.51 6.47 20.64
N GLU A 38 -48.17 6.56 19.36
CA GLU A 38 -47.11 5.74 18.73
C GLU A 38 -45.73 6.06 19.31
N LEU A 39 -45.41 7.35 19.50
CA LEU A 39 -44.15 7.78 20.11
C LEU A 39 -44.01 7.32 21.57
N ILE A 40 -45.08 7.39 22.36
CA ILE A 40 -45.09 6.91 23.75
C ILE A 40 -44.94 5.39 23.79
N TYR A 41 -45.62 4.66 22.91
CA TYR A 41 -45.46 3.22 22.79
C TYR A 41 -44.02 2.83 22.43
N PHE A 42 -43.42 3.52 21.46
CA PHE A 42 -42.01 3.34 21.08
C PHE A 42 -41.06 3.65 22.25
N ALA A 43 -41.28 4.76 22.96
CA ALA A 43 -40.46 5.16 24.10
C ALA A 43 -40.50 4.13 25.25
N LYS A 44 -41.68 3.52 25.48
CA LYS A 44 -41.86 2.43 26.46
C LYS A 44 -41.14 1.15 26.03
N LYS A 45 -41.24 0.77 24.75
CA LYS A 45 -40.65 -0.48 24.23
C LYS A 45 -39.13 -0.39 24.05
N SER A 46 -38.62 0.78 23.69
CA SER A 46 -37.19 1.02 23.48
C SER A 46 -36.49 1.25 24.83
N ALA A 47 -35.95 0.17 25.41
CA ALA A 47 -35.19 0.20 26.68
C ALA A 47 -33.86 0.98 26.56
N SER A 48 -33.34 1.12 25.34
CA SER A 48 -31.98 1.62 25.08
C SER A 48 -31.95 3.06 24.55
N PHE A 49 -33.06 3.81 24.59
CA PHE A 49 -33.08 5.20 24.12
C PHE A 49 -32.76 6.18 25.26
N PRO A 50 -31.61 6.86 25.25
CA PRO A 50 -31.18 7.71 26.37
C PRO A 50 -31.99 9.01 26.53
N TYR A 51 -32.73 9.45 25.50
CA TYR A 51 -33.42 10.75 25.48
C TYR A 51 -34.96 10.62 25.54
N ARG A 52 -35.48 9.72 26.40
CA ARG A 52 -36.93 9.52 26.58
C ARG A 52 -37.70 10.80 26.92
N TRP A 53 -37.09 11.72 27.66
CA TRP A 53 -37.67 13.01 28.02
C TRP A 53 -37.96 13.92 26.81
N VAL A 54 -37.13 13.84 25.76
CA VAL A 54 -37.35 14.60 24.51
C VAL A 54 -38.57 14.07 23.77
N LEU A 55 -38.73 12.74 23.72
CA LEU A 55 -39.91 12.13 23.09
C LEU A 55 -41.19 12.55 23.81
N LEU A 56 -41.14 12.67 25.14
CA LEU A 56 -42.26 13.18 25.94
C LEU A 56 -42.54 14.67 25.67
N GLN A 57 -41.51 15.52 25.58
CA GLN A 57 -41.66 16.94 25.25
C GLN A 57 -42.23 17.15 23.84
N PHE A 58 -41.72 16.40 22.87
CA PHE A 58 -42.21 16.44 21.49
C PHE A 58 -43.65 15.92 21.39
N SER A 59 -43.98 14.85 22.12
CA SER A 59 -45.36 14.34 22.22
C SER A 59 -46.29 15.39 22.83
N ALA A 60 -45.88 16.05 23.92
CA ALA A 60 -46.66 17.12 24.55
C ALA A 60 -46.86 18.32 23.60
N PHE A 61 -45.83 18.71 22.86
CA PHE A 61 -45.91 19.76 21.84
C PHE A 61 -46.93 19.42 20.75
N ILE A 62 -46.87 18.21 20.18
CA ILE A 62 -47.81 17.76 19.14
C ILE A 62 -49.25 17.73 19.67
N VAL A 63 -49.47 17.22 20.88
CA VAL A 63 -50.80 17.19 21.51
C VAL A 63 -51.36 18.60 21.70
N LEU A 64 -50.54 19.53 22.18
CA LEU A 64 -50.95 20.92 22.37
C LEU A 64 -51.29 21.62 21.04
N CYS A 65 -50.51 21.37 19.99
CA CYS A 65 -50.86 21.80 18.63
C CYS A 65 -52.19 21.18 18.17
N GLY A 66 -52.42 19.89 18.43
CA GLY A 66 -53.66 19.19 18.06
C GLY A 66 -54.88 19.74 18.80
N ALA A 67 -54.69 20.10 20.07
CA ALA A 67 -55.71 20.77 20.85
C ALA A 67 -56.14 22.11 20.24
N THR A 68 -55.22 22.89 19.64
CA THR A 68 -55.61 24.14 18.96
C THR A 68 -56.50 23.91 17.74
N HIS A 69 -56.29 22.83 16.98
CA HIS A 69 -57.15 22.45 15.86
C HIS A 69 -58.52 21.95 16.35
N LEU A 70 -58.55 21.18 17.44
CA LEU A 70 -59.79 20.73 18.04
C LEU A 70 -60.61 21.91 18.61
N ILE A 71 -59.95 22.88 19.24
CA ILE A 71 -60.58 24.11 19.72
C ILE A 71 -61.13 24.93 18.55
N ASN A 72 -60.38 25.06 17.43
CA ASN A 72 -60.89 25.71 16.21
C ASN A 72 -62.17 25.04 15.70
N LEU A 73 -62.21 23.71 15.65
CA LEU A 73 -63.39 22.94 15.25
C LEU A 73 -64.60 23.26 16.14
N TRP A 74 -64.37 23.39 17.45
CA TRP A 74 -65.39 23.75 18.42
C TRP A 74 -65.87 25.20 18.23
N THR A 75 -64.97 26.14 17.96
CA THR A 75 -65.28 27.56 17.70
C THR A 75 -66.24 27.73 16.54
N PHE A 76 -66.13 26.91 15.47
CA PHE A 76 -67.07 26.92 14.34
C PHE A 76 -68.52 26.60 14.74
N THR A 77 -68.72 25.81 15.81
CA THR A 77 -70.07 25.41 16.26
C THR A 77 -70.63 26.29 17.37
N LYS A 78 -69.79 26.79 18.28
CA LYS A 78 -70.20 27.62 19.43
C LYS A 78 -69.13 28.66 19.75
N HIS A 79 -69.34 29.88 19.26
CA HIS A 79 -68.47 31.01 19.61
C HIS A 79 -68.86 31.55 21.00
N THR A 80 -68.00 31.33 21.99
CA THR A 80 -68.19 31.84 23.36
C THR A 80 -66.88 32.42 23.88
N ARG A 81 -66.97 33.41 24.79
CA ARG A 81 -65.80 34.04 25.42
C ARG A 81 -64.88 33.03 26.12
N THR A 82 -65.44 31.94 26.64
CA THR A 82 -64.69 30.85 27.28
C THR A 82 -63.78 30.13 26.29
N VAL A 83 -64.24 29.91 25.04
CA VAL A 83 -63.45 29.25 24.00
C VAL A 83 -62.24 30.10 23.59
N ASP A 84 -62.41 31.42 23.50
CA ASP A 84 -61.30 32.35 23.19
C ASP A 84 -60.22 32.36 24.28
N ILE A 85 -60.63 32.29 25.55
CA ILE A 85 -59.70 32.19 26.69
C ILE A 85 -58.94 30.86 26.64
N VAL A 86 -59.65 29.73 26.43
CA VAL A 86 -59.03 28.40 26.31
C VAL A 86 -58.06 28.34 25.13
N MET A 87 -58.42 28.92 23.99
CA MET A 87 -57.56 29.03 22.82
C MET A 87 -56.30 29.84 23.10
N THR A 88 -56.44 30.98 23.77
CA THR A 88 -55.31 31.85 24.13
C THR A 88 -54.36 31.14 25.09
N VAL A 89 -54.88 30.51 26.14
CA VAL A 89 -54.08 29.73 27.10
C VAL A 89 -53.36 28.59 26.40
N THR A 90 -54.07 27.82 25.56
CA THR A 90 -53.47 26.71 24.80
C THR A 90 -52.33 27.20 23.93
N LYS A 91 -52.52 28.28 23.16
CA LYS A 91 -51.47 28.88 22.31
C LYS A 91 -50.24 29.33 23.10
N VAL A 92 -50.44 29.99 24.25
CA VAL A 92 -49.34 30.42 25.12
C VAL A 92 -48.58 29.21 25.67
N THR A 93 -49.28 28.19 26.15
CA THR A 93 -48.64 26.94 26.62
C THR A 93 -47.89 26.25 25.48
N THR A 94 -48.47 26.15 24.28
CA THR A 94 -47.81 25.59 23.10
C THR A 94 -46.53 26.35 22.76
N ALA A 95 -46.55 27.68 22.80
CA ALA A 95 -45.37 28.50 22.52
C ALA A 95 -44.24 28.23 23.54
N VAL A 96 -44.58 28.16 24.83
CA VAL A 96 -43.60 27.86 25.89
C VAL A 96 -43.00 26.48 25.70
N VAL A 97 -43.83 25.45 25.48
CA VAL A 97 -43.37 24.07 25.26
C VAL A 97 -42.54 23.96 23.98
N SER A 98 -42.93 24.66 22.91
CA SER A 98 -42.18 24.71 21.65
C SER A 98 -40.78 25.30 21.85
N CYS A 99 -40.68 26.44 22.56
CA CYS A 99 -39.39 27.06 22.86
C CYS A 99 -38.51 26.15 23.72
N ALA A 100 -39.07 25.52 24.76
CA ALA A 100 -38.34 24.58 25.59
C ALA A 100 -37.82 23.38 24.76
N THR A 101 -38.67 22.81 23.90
CA THR A 101 -38.31 21.68 23.04
C THR A 101 -37.18 22.08 22.07
N ALA A 102 -37.24 23.26 21.45
CA ALA A 102 -36.19 23.76 20.56
C ALA A 102 -34.83 23.90 21.27
N LEU A 103 -34.81 24.44 22.50
CA LEU A 103 -33.58 24.59 23.28
C LEU A 103 -32.95 23.24 23.68
N THR A 104 -33.77 22.25 24.04
CA THR A 104 -33.27 20.90 24.34
C THR A 104 -32.67 20.24 23.10
N LEU A 105 -33.28 20.43 21.93
CA LEU A 105 -32.84 19.81 20.69
C LEU A 105 -31.44 20.29 20.25
N ILE A 106 -31.12 21.57 20.50
CA ILE A 106 -29.78 22.15 20.23
C ILE A 106 -28.67 21.38 20.96
N HIS A 107 -28.92 20.92 22.18
CA HIS A 107 -27.93 20.18 22.97
C HIS A 107 -27.87 18.70 22.60
N ILE A 108 -28.99 18.11 22.16
CA ILE A 108 -29.10 16.66 21.97
C ILE A 108 -28.66 16.21 20.58
N ILE A 109 -28.85 17.06 19.55
CA ILE A 109 -28.33 16.81 18.20
C ILE A 109 -26.81 16.54 18.20
N PRO A 110 -25.95 17.41 18.79
CA PRO A 110 -24.51 17.17 18.76
C PRO A 110 -24.11 15.92 19.54
N ASP A 111 -24.78 15.60 20.66
CA ASP A 111 -24.51 14.39 21.43
C ASP A 111 -24.82 13.11 20.63
N LEU A 112 -25.97 13.06 19.96
CA LEU A 112 -26.35 11.92 19.11
C LEU A 112 -25.34 11.70 17.97
N LEU A 113 -24.89 12.79 17.35
CA LEU A 113 -23.90 12.76 16.28
C LEU A 113 -22.52 12.34 16.82
N GLY A 114 -22.14 12.78 18.02
CA GLY A 114 -20.89 12.43 18.69
C GLY A 114 -20.77 10.94 19.00
N VAL A 115 -21.83 10.32 19.53
CA VAL A 115 -21.84 8.87 19.84
C VAL A 115 -21.68 8.02 18.58
N LYS A 116 -22.46 8.31 17.53
CA LYS A 116 -22.38 7.59 16.25
C LYS A 116 -21.01 7.73 15.60
N THR A 117 -20.41 8.91 15.74
CA THR A 117 -19.05 9.19 15.26
C THR A 117 -18.02 8.38 16.04
N ARG A 118 -18.11 8.32 17.38
CA ARG A 118 -17.21 7.52 18.22
C ARG A 118 -17.30 6.03 17.92
N GLU A 119 -18.49 5.49 17.72
CA GLU A 119 -18.68 4.09 17.31
C GLU A 119 -18.06 3.80 15.95
N LEU A 120 -18.19 4.71 14.99
CA LEU A 120 -17.57 4.58 13.67
C LEU A 120 -16.04 4.58 13.76
N PHE A 121 -15.46 5.46 14.57
CA PHE A 121 -14.02 5.50 14.81
C PHE A 121 -13.50 4.23 15.49
N LEU A 122 -14.21 3.71 16.50
CA LEU A 122 -13.85 2.46 17.17
C LEU A 122 -13.88 1.27 16.20
N LYS A 123 -14.90 1.18 15.34
CA LYS A 123 -14.97 0.15 14.30
C LYS A 123 -13.84 0.27 13.27
N LYS A 124 -13.47 1.50 12.89
CA LYS A 124 -12.31 1.73 12.00
C LYS A 124 -10.99 1.34 12.66
N ALA A 125 -10.82 1.63 13.95
CA ALA A 125 -9.64 1.27 14.72
C ALA A 125 -9.50 -0.27 14.83
N ASP A 126 -10.57 -1.00 15.16
CA ASP A 126 -10.56 -2.47 15.21
C ASP A 126 -10.23 -3.09 13.85
N LYS A 127 -10.77 -2.53 12.77
CA LYS A 127 -10.45 -2.97 11.41
C LYS A 127 -8.96 -2.77 11.08
N LEU A 128 -8.41 -1.60 11.42
CA LEU A 128 -7.01 -1.29 11.16
C LEU A 128 -6.08 -2.18 11.98
N ASP A 129 -6.40 -2.46 13.23
CA ASP A 129 -5.60 -3.34 14.09
C ASP A 129 -5.59 -4.78 13.57
N ARG A 130 -6.73 -5.28 13.08
CA ARG A 130 -6.80 -6.57 12.38
C ARG A 130 -5.94 -6.60 11.12
N GLU A 131 -6.00 -5.58 10.27
CA GLU A 131 -5.17 -5.49 9.06
C GLU A 131 -3.67 -5.46 9.41
N LEU A 132 -3.28 -4.70 10.45
CA LEU A 132 -1.90 -4.64 10.94
C LEU A 132 -1.42 -6.00 11.49
N SER A 133 -2.28 -6.74 12.19
CA SER A 133 -1.93 -8.07 12.72
C SER A 133 -1.62 -9.08 11.60
N LEU A 134 -2.36 -9.01 10.49
CA LEU A 134 -2.13 -9.84 9.31
C LEU A 134 -0.82 -9.47 8.60
N MET A 135 -0.53 -8.18 8.45
CA MET A 135 0.72 -7.70 7.85
C MET A 135 1.94 -8.11 8.67
N ARG A 136 1.88 -7.99 10.01
CA ARG A 136 2.99 -8.39 10.90
C ARG A 136 3.33 -9.88 10.76
N SER A 137 2.32 -10.75 10.65
CA SER A 137 2.52 -12.19 10.45
C SER A 137 3.19 -12.50 9.09
N GLN A 138 2.86 -11.74 8.04
CA GLN A 138 3.53 -11.85 6.74
C GLN A 138 4.98 -11.35 6.80
N GLU A 139 5.26 -10.26 7.52
CA GLU A 139 6.62 -9.74 7.69
C GLU A 139 7.52 -10.71 8.47
N GLU A 140 7.02 -11.34 9.53
CA GLU A 140 7.74 -12.36 10.30
C GLU A 140 8.10 -13.57 9.43
N THR A 141 7.13 -14.07 8.65
CA THR A 141 7.35 -15.16 7.69
C THR A 141 8.40 -14.77 6.65
N GLY A 142 8.31 -13.54 6.11
CA GLY A 142 9.29 -13.01 5.17
C GLY A 142 10.69 -12.86 5.78
N ARG A 143 10.82 -12.48 7.06
CA ARG A 143 12.10 -12.42 7.77
C ARG A 143 12.71 -13.81 7.94
N HIS A 144 11.90 -14.82 8.30
CA HIS A 144 12.37 -16.19 8.46
C HIS A 144 12.88 -16.76 7.13
N VAL A 145 12.14 -16.53 6.03
CA VAL A 145 12.59 -16.94 4.69
C VAL A 145 13.89 -16.23 4.30
N ARG A 146 14.01 -14.92 4.57
CA ARG A 146 15.26 -14.19 4.30
C ARG A 146 16.45 -14.70 5.11
N MET A 147 16.25 -15.05 6.38
CA MET A 147 17.30 -15.68 7.20
C MET A 147 17.73 -17.02 6.63
N LEU A 148 16.77 -17.89 6.28
CA LEU A 148 17.07 -19.20 5.69
C LEU A 148 17.83 -19.07 4.36
N ILE A 149 17.43 -18.16 3.48
CA ILE A 149 18.13 -17.90 2.22
C ILE A 149 19.56 -17.38 2.48
N HIS A 150 19.72 -16.52 3.49
CA HIS A 150 21.03 -16.00 3.87
C HIS A 150 21.95 -17.11 4.41
N GLU A 151 21.43 -18.00 5.26
CA GLU A 151 22.13 -19.17 5.80
C GLU A 151 22.55 -20.17 4.70
N ILE A 152 21.68 -20.41 3.71
CA ILE A 152 22.01 -21.25 2.55
C ILE A 152 23.10 -20.60 1.69
N ARG A 153 23.06 -19.27 1.52
CA ARG A 153 24.10 -18.55 0.78
C ARG A 153 25.42 -18.46 1.53
N SER A 154 25.39 -18.37 2.86
CA SER A 154 26.60 -18.32 3.70
C SER A 154 27.29 -19.68 3.84
N THR A 155 26.57 -20.78 3.62
CA THR A 155 27.10 -22.14 3.61
C THR A 155 27.65 -22.58 2.25
N LEU A 156 27.45 -21.80 1.19
CA LEU A 156 28.10 -22.04 -0.10
C LEU A 156 29.58 -21.61 -0.01
N ASP A 157 30.48 -22.59 0.01
CA ASP A 157 31.93 -22.35 0.02
C ASP A 157 32.33 -21.44 -1.17
N ARG A 158 33.21 -20.46 -0.92
CA ARG A 158 33.71 -19.50 -1.92
C ARG A 158 34.23 -20.20 -3.17
N HIS A 159 34.86 -21.36 -3.00
CA HIS A 159 35.34 -22.19 -4.09
C HIS A 159 34.20 -22.74 -4.96
N THR A 160 33.04 -23.02 -4.38
CA THR A 160 31.85 -23.49 -5.10
C THR A 160 31.23 -22.39 -5.95
N ILE A 161 31.15 -21.15 -5.43
CA ILE A 161 30.62 -20.00 -6.19
C ILE A 161 31.49 -19.74 -7.43
N LEU A 162 32.80 -19.53 -7.23
CA LEU A 162 33.74 -19.24 -8.32
C LEU A 162 33.80 -20.37 -9.36
N LYS A 163 33.73 -21.62 -8.91
CA LYS A 163 33.72 -22.78 -9.81
C LYS A 163 32.43 -22.86 -10.61
N THR A 164 31.29 -22.59 -9.99
CA THR A 164 29.99 -22.63 -10.68
C THR A 164 29.90 -21.51 -11.71
N THR A 165 30.35 -20.29 -11.38
CA THR A 165 30.36 -19.17 -12.33
C THR A 165 31.27 -19.45 -13.53
N LEU A 166 32.48 -19.99 -13.31
CA LEU A 166 33.39 -20.38 -14.40
C LEU A 166 32.74 -21.40 -15.36
N VAL A 167 32.09 -22.43 -14.82
CA VAL A 167 31.46 -23.48 -15.63
C VAL A 167 30.25 -22.94 -16.39
N GLU A 168 29.42 -22.11 -15.76
CA GLU A 168 28.22 -21.56 -16.39
C GLU A 168 28.56 -20.52 -17.45
N LEU A 169 29.57 -19.66 -17.22
CA LEU A 169 30.13 -18.78 -18.24
C LEU A 169 30.70 -19.57 -19.43
N GLY A 170 31.44 -20.64 -19.14
CA GLY A 170 31.96 -21.54 -20.16
C GLY A 170 30.89 -22.13 -21.06
N ARG A 171 29.77 -22.58 -20.48
CA ARG A 171 28.61 -23.10 -21.22
C ARG A 171 27.90 -22.01 -22.02
N THR A 172 27.63 -20.87 -21.39
CA THR A 172 26.87 -19.76 -21.98
C THR A 172 27.58 -19.15 -23.19
N LEU A 173 28.90 -18.96 -23.08
CA LEU A 173 29.71 -18.35 -24.12
C LEU A 173 30.38 -19.39 -25.04
N GLY A 174 30.19 -20.70 -24.81
CA GLY A 174 30.81 -21.76 -25.61
C GLY A 174 32.34 -21.71 -25.59
N LEU A 175 32.93 -21.55 -24.40
CA LEU A 175 34.37 -21.36 -24.22
C LEU A 175 35.13 -22.68 -24.24
N GLN A 176 36.37 -22.64 -24.72
CA GLN A 176 37.30 -23.75 -24.57
C GLN A 176 37.79 -23.84 -23.12
N GLU A 177 38.07 -22.70 -22.50
CA GLU A 177 38.57 -22.60 -21.13
C GLU A 177 38.19 -21.24 -20.51
N CYS A 178 37.99 -21.24 -19.19
CA CYS A 178 37.77 -20.06 -18.39
C CYS A 178 38.54 -20.21 -17.08
N ALA A 179 39.33 -19.20 -16.72
CA ALA A 179 40.31 -19.32 -15.64
C ALA A 179 40.44 -18.05 -14.80
N PHE A 180 40.75 -18.23 -13.52
CA PHE A 180 41.01 -17.15 -12.56
C PHE A 180 42.47 -17.13 -12.10
N TRP A 181 43.09 -15.98 -12.30
CA TRP A 181 44.42 -15.63 -11.83
C TRP A 181 44.30 -14.70 -10.62
N MET A 182 44.76 -15.15 -9.45
CA MET A 182 44.69 -14.39 -8.20
C MET A 182 46.08 -13.91 -7.79
N PRO A 183 46.19 -12.74 -7.14
CA PRO A 183 47.46 -12.29 -6.59
C PRO A 183 47.99 -13.26 -5.53
N SER A 184 49.29 -13.56 -5.63
CA SER A 184 50.04 -14.35 -4.65
C SER A 184 50.13 -13.60 -3.32
N ARG A 185 50.45 -14.34 -2.24
CA ARG A 185 50.64 -13.77 -0.90
C ARG A 185 51.74 -12.71 -0.83
N SER A 186 52.75 -12.80 -1.72
CA SER A 186 53.81 -11.80 -1.85
C SER A 186 53.38 -10.53 -2.58
N GLY A 187 52.23 -10.56 -3.27
CA GLY A 187 51.74 -9.46 -4.11
C GLY A 187 52.57 -9.17 -5.36
N SER A 188 53.57 -10.00 -5.67
CA SER A 188 54.50 -9.80 -6.81
C SER A 188 54.10 -10.55 -8.07
N SER A 189 53.22 -11.56 -7.95
CA SER A 189 52.78 -12.40 -9.05
C SER A 189 51.31 -12.79 -8.95
N LEU A 190 50.73 -13.20 -10.06
CA LEU A 190 49.41 -13.79 -10.19
C LEU A 190 49.55 -15.30 -10.35
N GLU A 191 48.87 -16.07 -9.51
CA GLU A 191 48.82 -17.53 -9.54
C GLU A 191 47.49 -18.01 -10.11
N LEU A 192 47.55 -19.04 -10.96
CA LEU A 192 46.35 -19.69 -11.48
C LEU A 192 45.69 -20.50 -10.36
N THR A 193 44.45 -20.17 -10.01
CA THR A 193 43.77 -20.77 -8.85
C THR A 193 42.56 -21.62 -9.22
N HIS A 194 41.83 -21.24 -10.28
CA HIS A 194 40.63 -21.95 -10.71
C HIS A 194 40.62 -22.03 -12.24
N THR A 195 40.26 -23.20 -12.76
CA THR A 195 40.02 -23.44 -14.18
C THR A 195 38.70 -24.19 -14.35
N MET A 196 38.01 -23.97 -15.47
CA MET A 196 36.76 -24.65 -15.77
C MET A 196 36.95 -26.18 -15.82
N ARG A 197 38.09 -26.65 -16.34
CA ARG A 197 38.40 -28.07 -16.54
C ARG A 197 39.14 -28.76 -15.39
N HIS A 198 39.31 -28.09 -14.23
CA HIS A 198 39.89 -28.68 -13.01
C HIS A 198 41.33 -29.19 -13.11
N HIS A 199 42.06 -28.76 -14.14
CA HIS A 199 43.46 -29.10 -14.32
C HIS A 199 44.28 -27.81 -14.20
N ILE A 200 45.00 -27.66 -13.09
CA ILE A 200 45.91 -26.54 -12.86
C ILE A 200 47.33 -27.09 -13.05
N PRO A 201 48.09 -26.64 -14.05
CA PRO A 201 49.49 -27.02 -14.18
C PRO A 201 50.27 -26.53 -12.95
N THR A 202 51.09 -27.40 -12.36
CA THR A 202 51.96 -27.03 -11.23
C THR A 202 52.92 -25.91 -11.65
N GLY A 203 52.88 -24.77 -10.95
CA GLY A 203 53.79 -23.64 -11.18
C GLY A 203 53.31 -22.56 -12.15
N SER A 204 52.01 -22.49 -12.48
CA SER A 204 51.45 -21.40 -13.30
C SER A 204 51.37 -20.07 -12.53
N SER A 205 52.45 -19.29 -12.58
CA SER A 205 52.55 -17.94 -12.03
C SER A 205 52.99 -16.92 -13.09
N VAL A 206 52.47 -15.70 -13.00
CA VAL A 206 52.71 -14.59 -13.93
C VAL A 206 53.06 -13.33 -13.15
N GLU A 207 54.18 -12.70 -13.45
CA GLU A 207 54.60 -11.48 -12.75
C GLU A 207 53.63 -10.32 -13.00
N ILE A 208 53.27 -9.59 -11.94
CA ILE A 208 52.31 -8.47 -12.03
C ILE A 208 52.87 -7.30 -12.85
N ASN A 209 54.19 -7.17 -12.93
CA ASN A 209 54.86 -6.09 -13.65
C ASN A 209 54.83 -6.24 -15.18
N LEU A 210 54.28 -7.34 -15.71
CA LEU A 210 54.20 -7.54 -17.16
C LEU A 210 53.25 -6.51 -17.81
N PRO A 211 53.58 -6.01 -19.02
CA PRO A 211 52.81 -4.96 -19.68
C PRO A 211 51.35 -5.38 -19.94
N VAL A 212 51.12 -6.66 -20.26
CA VAL A 212 49.77 -7.21 -20.46
C VAL A 212 48.94 -7.20 -19.18
N VAL A 213 49.54 -7.45 -18.01
CA VAL A 213 48.85 -7.40 -16.71
C VAL A 213 48.45 -5.96 -16.39
N ASN A 214 49.40 -5.02 -16.54
CA ASN A 214 49.15 -3.60 -16.33
C ASN A 214 48.07 -3.05 -17.26
N GLN A 215 48.03 -3.52 -18.52
CA GLN A 215 46.98 -3.17 -19.46
C GLN A 215 45.60 -3.61 -18.97
N VAL A 216 45.46 -4.87 -18.54
CA VAL A 216 44.19 -5.38 -17.97
C VAL A 216 43.82 -4.59 -16.71
N PHE A 217 44.78 -4.36 -15.81
CA PHE A 217 44.55 -3.65 -14.55
C PHE A 217 44.27 -2.16 -14.69
N SER A 218 44.71 -1.51 -15.76
CA SER A 218 44.43 -0.09 -15.99
C SER A 218 43.00 0.19 -16.46
N THR A 219 42.31 -0.80 -17.04
CA THR A 219 40.98 -0.63 -17.63
C THR A 219 39.91 -1.42 -16.88
N ASN A 220 38.66 -0.93 -16.90
CA ASN A 220 37.50 -1.65 -16.38
C ASN A 220 36.84 -2.55 -17.44
N ARG A 221 37.48 -2.71 -18.61
CA ARG A 221 36.88 -3.36 -19.77
C ARG A 221 37.53 -4.71 -20.03
N ALA A 222 36.79 -5.60 -20.67
CA ALA A 222 37.37 -6.82 -21.20
C ALA A 222 38.25 -6.46 -22.41
N ILE A 223 39.51 -6.89 -22.39
CA ILE A 223 40.46 -6.63 -23.46
C ILE A 223 40.90 -7.94 -24.12
N ILE A 224 41.14 -7.89 -25.44
CA ILE A 224 41.72 -9.01 -26.17
C ILE A 224 43.23 -9.02 -25.93
N VAL A 225 43.72 -10.14 -25.40
CA VAL A 225 45.15 -10.35 -25.16
C VAL A 225 45.74 -11.29 -26.21
N PRO A 226 47.02 -11.10 -26.58
CA PRO A 226 47.68 -12.01 -27.51
C PRO A 226 47.65 -13.46 -27.01
N HIS A 227 47.46 -14.42 -27.91
CA HIS A 227 47.55 -15.86 -27.61
C HIS A 227 48.97 -16.29 -27.15
N THR A 228 49.98 -15.46 -27.39
CA THR A 228 51.36 -15.63 -26.89
C THR A 228 51.52 -15.17 -25.44
N SER A 229 50.52 -14.52 -24.86
CA SER A 229 50.55 -14.06 -23.47
C SER A 229 50.64 -15.24 -22.50
N PRO A 230 51.25 -15.06 -21.32
CA PRO A 230 51.34 -16.13 -20.33
C PRO A 230 49.96 -16.58 -19.82
N PHE A 231 48.94 -15.70 -19.90
CA PHE A 231 47.56 -16.02 -19.56
C PHE A 231 46.90 -17.04 -20.49
N ALA A 232 47.33 -17.08 -21.75
CA ALA A 232 46.81 -18.02 -22.75
C ALA A 232 47.46 -19.41 -22.69
N ARG A 233 48.54 -19.58 -21.90
CA ARG A 233 49.34 -20.81 -21.80
C ARG A 233 48.89 -21.74 -20.67
N ILE A 234 47.58 -21.86 -20.44
CA ILE A 234 47.03 -22.72 -19.38
C ILE A 234 47.15 -24.19 -19.75
N HIS A 235 47.09 -24.53 -21.05
CA HIS A 235 47.25 -25.89 -21.56
C HIS A 235 48.33 -25.95 -22.66
N PRO A 236 49.05 -27.08 -22.81
CA PRO A 236 49.94 -27.28 -23.93
C PRO A 236 49.13 -27.26 -25.24
N VAL A 237 49.56 -26.45 -26.20
CA VAL A 237 48.93 -26.33 -27.53
C VAL A 237 49.05 -27.68 -28.24
N GLN A 238 47.97 -28.47 -28.26
CA GLN A 238 47.91 -29.72 -29.02
C GLN A 238 47.47 -29.43 -30.47
N GLY A 239 48.39 -29.66 -31.41
CA GLY A 239 48.09 -29.76 -32.85
C GLY A 239 48.11 -28.46 -33.66
N ARG A 240 47.94 -28.60 -34.98
CA ARG A 240 47.89 -27.52 -35.99
C ARG A 240 46.55 -26.76 -35.95
N HIS A 241 46.24 -26.11 -34.83
CA HIS A 241 45.02 -25.31 -34.69
C HIS A 241 45.32 -23.80 -34.77
N LEU A 242 44.34 -23.02 -35.23
CA LEU A 242 44.41 -21.56 -35.29
C LEU A 242 44.55 -21.01 -33.86
N PRO A 243 45.36 -19.96 -33.61
CA PRO A 243 45.47 -19.40 -32.28
C PRO A 243 44.11 -18.92 -31.76
N PRO A 244 43.67 -19.34 -30.56
CA PRO A 244 42.39 -18.93 -30.01
C PRO A 244 42.41 -17.44 -29.67
N GLU A 245 41.24 -16.80 -29.78
CA GLU A 245 41.09 -15.44 -29.28
C GLU A 245 40.85 -15.45 -27.77
N VAL A 246 41.63 -14.66 -27.05
CA VAL A 246 41.67 -14.68 -25.59
C VAL A 246 41.24 -13.32 -25.07
N ALA A 247 40.20 -13.30 -24.22
CA ALA A 247 39.76 -12.11 -23.51
C ALA A 247 40.24 -12.16 -22.05
N ALA A 248 40.67 -11.02 -21.52
CA ALA A 248 41.04 -10.86 -20.13
C ALA A 248 40.31 -9.65 -19.53
N VAL A 249 39.80 -9.81 -18.31
CA VAL A 249 39.09 -8.76 -17.58
C VAL A 249 39.55 -8.75 -16.12
N ARG A 250 39.67 -7.55 -15.54
CA ARG A 250 39.99 -7.40 -14.11
C ARG A 250 38.74 -7.70 -13.27
N VAL A 251 38.93 -8.41 -12.17
CA VAL A 251 37.87 -8.75 -11.21
C VAL A 251 38.25 -8.15 -9.86
N PRO A 252 37.45 -7.23 -9.30
CA PRO A 252 37.74 -6.63 -8.00
C PRO A 252 37.60 -7.68 -6.89
N LEU A 253 38.62 -7.81 -6.03
CA LEU A 253 38.52 -8.65 -4.85
C LEU A 253 37.93 -7.83 -3.69
N LEU A 254 36.80 -8.29 -3.14
CA LEU A 254 36.20 -7.71 -1.94
C LEU A 254 37.07 -8.01 -0.70
N HIS A 255 37.14 -7.03 0.20
CA HIS A 255 37.99 -6.98 1.40
C HIS A 255 37.91 -8.28 2.24
N LEU A 256 39.04 -8.96 2.44
CA LEU A 256 39.19 -9.97 3.50
C LEU A 256 39.70 -9.29 4.78
N PRO A 257 39.14 -9.60 5.98
CA PRO A 257 39.45 -8.88 7.22
C PRO A 257 40.82 -9.21 7.86
N ASN A 258 41.66 -10.05 7.23
CA ASN A 258 42.88 -10.59 7.87
C ASN A 258 44.21 -10.22 7.19
N PHE A 259 44.25 -9.21 6.32
CA PHE A 259 45.50 -8.78 5.68
C PHE A 259 45.90 -7.36 6.09
N HIS A 260 47.20 -7.18 6.35
CA HIS A 260 47.79 -5.96 6.90
C HIS A 260 47.57 -4.74 5.99
N PRO A 261 47.47 -3.51 6.55
CA PRO A 261 47.00 -2.32 5.84
C PRO A 261 47.97 -1.71 4.83
N GLU A 262 49.20 -2.20 4.69
CA GLU A 262 50.23 -1.48 3.91
C GLU A 262 50.32 -1.92 2.43
N LEU A 263 49.59 -2.97 2.02
CA LEU A 263 49.43 -3.41 0.62
C LEU A 263 48.06 -3.03 0.03
N LEU A 264 47.41 -2.01 0.60
CA LEU A 264 46.05 -1.48 0.33
C LEU A 264 45.78 -0.95 -1.10
N ALA A 265 46.59 -1.31 -2.09
CA ALA A 265 46.28 -1.03 -3.49
C ALA A 265 45.42 -2.17 -4.05
N LYS A 266 44.09 -1.99 -4.05
CA LYS A 266 43.08 -2.72 -4.85
C LYS A 266 43.61 -4.01 -5.49
N SER A 267 43.64 -5.11 -4.75
CA SER A 267 44.09 -6.39 -5.29
C SER A 267 43.05 -6.87 -6.30
N TYR A 268 43.34 -6.73 -7.58
CA TYR A 268 42.50 -7.27 -8.65
C TYR A 268 42.94 -8.70 -8.97
N ALA A 269 41.96 -9.57 -9.21
CA ALA A 269 42.18 -10.82 -9.94
C ALA A 269 42.02 -10.58 -11.45
N ILE A 270 42.45 -11.53 -12.27
CA ILE A 270 42.20 -11.52 -13.71
C ILE A 270 41.39 -12.77 -14.06
N MET A 271 40.25 -12.57 -14.72
CA MET A 271 39.50 -13.63 -15.36
C MET A 271 39.91 -13.70 -16.83
N VAL A 272 40.29 -14.89 -17.29
CA VAL A 272 40.76 -15.16 -18.65
C VAL A 272 39.81 -16.14 -19.32
N LEU A 273 39.31 -15.78 -20.49
CA LEU A 273 38.33 -16.53 -21.25
C LEU A 273 38.91 -16.85 -22.63
N MET A 274 38.89 -18.12 -23.02
CA MET A 274 39.48 -18.59 -24.28
C MET A 274 38.41 -19.22 -25.17
N LEU A 275 38.30 -18.72 -26.40
CA LEU A 275 37.43 -19.31 -27.42
C LEU A 275 38.01 -20.62 -27.99
N PRO A 276 37.19 -21.48 -28.60
CA PRO A 276 37.65 -22.71 -29.25
C PRO A 276 38.61 -22.45 -30.41
N SER A 277 39.80 -23.06 -30.33
CA SER A 277 40.88 -22.96 -31.33
C SER A 277 40.54 -23.58 -32.70
N ASP A 278 39.47 -24.39 -32.76
CA ASP A 278 38.95 -25.02 -33.99
C ASP A 278 37.92 -24.15 -34.71
N SER A 279 37.55 -23.01 -34.13
CA SER A 279 36.63 -22.05 -34.73
C SER A 279 37.36 -20.75 -35.05
N ALA A 280 37.18 -20.21 -36.26
CA ALA A 280 37.63 -18.85 -36.60
C ALA A 280 36.79 -17.75 -35.89
N ARG A 281 36.18 -18.11 -34.76
CA ARG A 281 35.27 -17.27 -33.99
C ARG A 281 36.05 -16.16 -33.32
N LYS A 282 35.45 -14.97 -33.35
CA LYS A 282 35.94 -13.80 -32.62
C LYS A 282 34.93 -13.37 -31.57
N TRP A 283 35.41 -12.72 -30.53
CA TRP A 283 34.61 -12.08 -29.49
C TRP A 283 33.73 -11.00 -30.09
N LEU A 284 32.44 -11.09 -29.82
CA LEU A 284 31.46 -10.07 -30.19
C LEU A 284 31.40 -9.01 -29.08
N ALA A 285 31.07 -7.76 -29.44
CA ALA A 285 31.04 -6.65 -28.49
C ALA A 285 30.09 -6.93 -27.30
N HIS A 286 28.93 -7.53 -27.55
CA HIS A 286 27.96 -7.87 -26.49
C HIS A 286 28.45 -8.99 -25.56
N GLU A 287 29.32 -9.89 -26.05
CA GLU A 287 29.91 -10.95 -25.21
C GLU A 287 30.93 -10.35 -24.24
N LEU A 288 31.71 -9.36 -24.70
CA LEU A 288 32.65 -8.63 -23.86
C LEU A 288 31.93 -7.78 -22.80
N GLU A 289 30.85 -7.10 -23.17
CA GLU A 289 30.01 -6.37 -22.21
C GLU A 289 29.41 -7.30 -21.14
N LEU A 290 28.95 -8.50 -21.53
CA LEU A 290 28.44 -9.49 -20.59
C LEU A 290 29.54 -9.94 -19.61
N ILE A 291 30.75 -10.19 -20.11
CA ILE A 291 31.90 -10.56 -19.29
C ILE A 291 32.24 -9.46 -18.28
N GLU A 292 32.20 -8.19 -18.70
CA GLU A 292 32.44 -7.04 -17.81
C GLU A 292 31.42 -6.98 -16.67
N VAL A 293 30.13 -7.17 -16.98
CA VAL A 293 29.07 -7.17 -15.96
C VAL A 293 29.24 -8.33 -15.00
N VAL A 294 29.58 -9.53 -15.49
CA VAL A 294 29.79 -10.71 -14.62
C VAL A 294 31.05 -10.57 -13.78
N ALA A 295 32.09 -9.89 -14.29
CA ALA A 295 33.33 -9.64 -13.55
C ALA A 295 33.16 -8.64 -12.40
N ASP A 296 32.18 -7.73 -12.46
CA ASP A 296 31.93 -6.71 -11.43
C ASP A 296 31.06 -7.23 -10.26
N GLN A 297 30.32 -8.32 -10.47
CA GLN A 297 29.41 -8.95 -9.49
C GLN A 297 30.11 -9.99 -8.61
#